data_AF-A0A5K0XEV3-F1
#
_entry.id   AF-A0A5K0XEV3-F1
#
_cell.length_a   1.000
_cell.length_b   1.000
_cell.length_c   1.000
_cell.angle_alpha   90.00
_cell.angle_beta   90.00
_cell.angle_gamma   90.00
#
_symmetry.space_group_name_H-M   'P 1'
#
loop_
_entity.id
_entity.type
_entity.pdbx_description
1 polymer ?
#
loop_
_entity_poly.entity_id
_entity_poly.type
_entity_poly.pdbx_seq_one_letter_code
_entity_poly.pdbx_strand_id
1 'polypeptide(L)' 'VSGPVVVADGMAGAAMYELVRVGHDNLIGEIIRLEGDSATIQ' A
#
# COMPACT_ATOMS: atom_id res chain seq x y z
N VAL A 1 0.08 18.16 -5.86
CA VAL A 1 0.69 17.63 -4.61
C VAL A 1 0.32 16.16 -4.57
N SER A 2 1.30 15.27 -4.75
CA SER A 2 1.05 13.83 -4.55
C SER A 2 0.74 13.63 -3.07
N GLY A 3 -0.31 12.85 -2.77
CA GLY A 3 -0.77 12.60 -1.40
C GLY A 3 0.29 11.89 -0.54
N PRO A 4 -0.04 11.60 0.73
CA PRO A 4 0.85 10.85 1.59
C PRO A 4 1.09 9.44 1.02
N VAL A 5 2.35 9.11 0.73
CA VAL A 5 2.76 7.78 0.28
C VAL A 5 3.22 6.98 1.50
N VAL A 6 2.75 5.75 1.61
CA VAL A 6 3.10 4.82 2.69
C VAL A 6 3.78 3.59 2.11
N VAL A 7 4.82 3.08 2.76
CA VAL A 7 5.44 1.80 2.41
C VAL A 7 5.14 0.79 3.52
N ALA A 8 4.67 -0.39 3.13
CA ALA A 8 4.33 -1.48 4.04
C ALA A 8 5.11 -2.74 3.67
N ASP A 9 5.66 -3.42 4.68
CA ASP A 9 6.33 -4.71 4.55
C ASP A 9 5.36 -5.88 4.85
N GLY A 10 5.72 -7.11 4.49
CA GLY A 10 4.87 -8.29 4.69
C GLY A 10 3.69 -8.34 3.70
N MET A 11 3.88 -7.73 2.53
CA MET A 11 2.87 -7.60 1.48
C MET A 11 3.02 -8.68 0.40
N ALA A 12 3.78 -9.74 0.66
CA ALA A 12 3.82 -10.91 -0.21
C ALA A 12 2.40 -11.47 -0.46
N GLY A 13 1.99 -11.46 -1.73
CA GLY A 13 0.66 -11.89 -2.16
C GLY A 13 -0.31 -10.76 -2.46
N ALA A 14 0.04 -9.51 -2.14
CA ALA A 14 -0.72 -8.35 -2.57
C ALA A 14 -0.55 -8.09 -4.08
N ALA A 15 -1.56 -7.48 -4.71
CA ALA A 15 -1.55 -7.16 -6.13
C ALA A 15 -1.46 -5.65 -6.41
N MET A 16 -0.92 -5.31 -7.59
CA MET A 16 -0.99 -3.94 -8.10
C MET A 16 -2.44 -3.50 -8.29
N TYR A 17 -2.72 -2.22 -7.97
CA TYR A 17 -4.05 -1.60 -8.04
C TYR A 17 -5.08 -2.21 -7.08
N GLU A 18 -4.62 -2.95 -6.07
CA GLU A 18 -5.46 -3.46 -5.00
C GLU A 18 -5.78 -2.34 -4.00
N LEU A 19 -7.04 -2.27 -3.58
CA LEU A 19 -7.48 -1.38 -2.51
C LEU A 19 -7.20 -2.02 -1.15
N VAL A 20 -6.48 -1.31 -0.31
CA VAL A 20 -6.05 -1.77 1.01
C VAL A 20 -6.46 -0.79 2.11
N ARG A 21 -6.39 -1.27 3.36
CA ARG A 21 -6.62 -0.45 4.56
C ARG A 21 -5.30 -0.29 5.30
N VAL A 22 -4.96 0.95 5.64
CA VAL A 22 -3.66 1.32 6.20
C VAL A 22 -3.84 1.98 7.57
N GLY A 23 -2.99 1.59 8.52
CA GLY A 23 -2.96 2.15 9.87
C GLY A 23 -4.15 1.75 10.75
N HIS A 24 -4.16 2.26 11.99
CA HIS A 24 -5.21 1.94 12.98
C HIS A 24 -6.59 2.48 12.60
N ASP A 25 -6.63 3.60 11.88
CA ASP A 25 -7.86 4.24 11.43
C ASP A 25 -8.44 3.60 10.16
N ASN A 26 -7.83 2.52 9.65
CA ASN A 26 -8.28 1.79 8.46
C ASN A 26 -8.49 2.68 7.22
N LEU A 27 -7.58 3.64 7.04
CA LEU A 27 -7.60 4.55 5.89
C LEU A 27 -7.49 3.76 4.60
N ILE A 28 -8.33 4.09 3.61
CA ILE A 28 -8.30 3.42 2.31
C ILE A 28 -7.12 3.98 1.51
N GLY A 29 -6.31 3.09 0.95
CA GLY A 29 -5.25 3.41 0.01
C GLY A 29 -5.18 2.41 -1.14
N GLU A 30 -4.37 2.72 -2.14
CA GLU A 30 -4.18 1.89 -3.34
C GLU A 30 -2.72 1.47 -3.50
N ILE A 31 -2.48 0.18 -3.80
CA ILE A 31 -1.14 -0.31 -4.10
C ILE A 31 -0.72 0.19 -5.49
N ILE A 32 0.30 1.05 -5.52
CA ILE A 32 0.86 1.63 -6.74
C ILE A 32 2.25 1.07 -7.10
N ARG A 33 2.85 0.28 -6.21
CA ARG A 33 4.11 -0.43 -6.47
C ARG A 33 4.26 -1.66 -5.57
N LEU A 34 4.87 -2.71 -6.11
CA LEU A 34 5.32 -3.88 -5.36
C LEU A 34 6.82 -4.08 -5.58
N GLU A 35 7.57 -4.27 -4.50
CA GLU A 35 9.01 -4.54 -4.49
C GLU A 35 9.29 -5.68 -3.51
N GLY A 36 9.43 -6.92 -4.00
CA GLY A 36 9.68 -8.08 -3.16
C GLY A 36 8.51 -8.35 -2.19
N ASP A 37 8.75 -8.19 -0.90
CA ASP A 37 7.76 -8.33 0.18
C ASP A 37 7.19 -6.98 0.65
N SER A 38 7.55 -5.88 -0.02
CA SER A 38 7.10 -4.53 0.33
C SER A 38 6.15 -3.97 -0.74
N ALA A 39 5.16 -3.18 -0.31
CA ALA A 39 4.23 -2.46 -1.18
C ALA A 39 4.27 -0.96 -0.91
N THR A 40 4.15 -0.17 -1.96
CA THR A 40 3.93 1.28 -1.87
C THR A 40 2.46 1.58 -2.08
N ILE A 41 1.86 2.29 -1.12
CA ILE A 41 0.44 2.61 -1.03
C ILE A 41 0.27 4.13 -1.08
N GLN A 42 -0.72 4.60 -1.83
CA GLN A 42 -1.07 6.02 -1.93
C GLN A 42 -2.51 6.27 -1.48
#